data_AF-A0A966PWH9-F1
#
_entry.id   AF-A0A966PWH9-F1
#
_cell.length_a   1.000
_cell.length_b   1.000
_cell.length_c   1.000
_cell.angle_alpha   90.00
_cell.angle_beta   90.00
_cell.angle_gamma   90.00
#
_symmetry.space_group_name_H-M   'P 1'
#
loop_
_entity.id
_entity.type
_entity.pdbx_description
1 polymer ?
#
loop_
_entity_poly.entity_id
_entity_poly.type
_entity_poly.pdbx_seq_one_letter_code
_entity_poly.pdbx_strand_id
1 'polypeptide(L)'
;MFCPFHNNTHTYSFSINLINGAWLCFNPSCGVSGGLVDLVKKILNKNDFQALRFIASKQVTSEEVFEEELKDLLEDKPEFVEFSQATLDSLYNGLGRSEHAQSYFENRGISLDSMHHFKLGYSENLGMVTVPVHSPDGLPVGLVGRSITEKKFKNST
;
A
#
# COMPACT_ATOMS: atom_id res chain seq x y z
N MET A 1 -22.64 18.91 9.99
CA MET A 1 -21.38 19.05 10.77
C MET A 1 -21.57 20.05 11.92
N PHE A 2 -20.65 20.08 12.90
CA PHE A 2 -20.65 21.12 13.94
C PHE A 2 -20.25 22.47 13.33
N CYS A 3 -20.71 23.57 13.92
CA CYS A 3 -20.44 24.88 13.37
C CYS A 3 -19.09 25.38 13.89
N PRO A 4 -18.15 25.76 13.02
CA PRO A 4 -16.85 26.25 13.47
C PRO A 4 -16.91 27.66 14.08
N PHE A 5 -18.07 28.33 14.02
CA PHE A 5 -18.23 29.73 14.38
C PHE A 5 -19.02 29.98 15.67
N HIS A 6 -19.54 28.92 16.30
CA HIS A 6 -20.10 29.00 17.65
C HIS A 6 -19.90 27.68 18.37
N ASN A 7 -20.00 27.70 19.70
CA ASN A 7 -19.87 26.48 20.47
C ASN A 7 -21.16 25.66 20.39
N ASN A 8 -21.12 24.52 19.69
CA ASN A 8 -22.18 23.51 19.73
C ASN A 8 -21.59 22.11 19.91
N THR A 9 -21.99 21.45 20.99
CA THR A 9 -21.48 20.11 21.34
C THR A 9 -22.50 18.99 21.15
N HIS A 10 -23.79 19.32 20.98
CA HIS A 10 -24.88 18.33 20.99
C HIS A 10 -25.74 18.32 19.71
N THR A 11 -25.57 19.28 18.80
CA THR A 11 -26.44 19.40 17.63
C THR A 11 -25.64 19.81 16.40
N TYR A 12 -25.65 18.97 15.37
CA TYR A 12 -25.11 19.33 14.07
C TYR A 12 -25.99 20.40 13.43
N SER A 13 -25.43 21.59 13.19
CA SER A 13 -26.18 22.72 12.66
C SER A 13 -25.57 23.33 11.42
N PHE A 14 -24.38 22.90 10.99
CA PHE A 14 -23.65 23.50 9.87
C PHE A 14 -23.70 22.60 8.63
N SER A 15 -23.97 23.20 7.49
CA SER A 15 -24.07 22.54 6.19
C SER A 15 -23.33 23.32 5.11
N ILE A 16 -22.76 22.59 4.14
CA ILE A 16 -22.06 23.12 2.97
C ILE A 16 -22.64 22.41 1.73
N ASN A 17 -22.98 23.19 0.71
CA ASN A 17 -23.29 22.68 -0.62
C ASN A 17 -21.98 22.47 -1.38
N LEU A 18 -21.70 21.23 -1.77
CA LEU A 18 -20.45 20.85 -2.44
C LEU A 18 -20.36 21.32 -3.90
N ILE A 19 -21.47 21.70 -4.52
CA ILE A 19 -21.52 22.12 -5.92
C ILE A 19 -21.17 23.60 -6.06
N ASN A 20 -21.79 24.45 -5.25
CA ASN A 20 -21.63 25.90 -5.34
C ASN A 20 -20.85 26.52 -4.18
N GLY A 21 -20.46 25.71 -3.19
CA GLY A 21 -19.68 26.16 -2.03
C GLY A 21 -20.44 27.06 -1.04
N ALA A 22 -21.76 27.20 -1.20
CA ALA A 22 -22.59 27.94 -0.25
C ALA A 22 -22.70 27.16 1.07
N TRP A 23 -22.63 27.87 2.19
CA TRP A 23 -22.74 27.26 3.51
C TRP A 23 -23.63 28.07 4.44
N LEU A 24 -24.20 27.38 5.43
CA LEU A 24 -25.14 27.94 6.41
C LEU A 24 -25.07 27.18 7.73
N CYS A 25 -25.18 27.93 8.83
CA CYS A 25 -25.50 27.42 10.15
C CYS A 25 -27.00 27.57 10.44
N PHE A 26 -27.72 26.45 10.56
CA PHE A 26 -29.14 26.36 10.88
C PHE A 26 -29.48 26.62 12.35
N ASN A 27 -28.49 26.90 13.21
CA ASN A 27 -28.77 27.33 14.58
C ASN A 27 -29.28 28.78 14.54
N PRO A 28 -30.52 29.07 14.99
CA PRO A 28 -31.12 30.41 14.92
C PRO A 28 -30.29 31.49 15.62
N SER A 29 -29.58 31.15 16.69
CA SER A 29 -28.74 32.08 17.44
C SER A 29 -27.40 32.38 16.77
N CYS A 30 -27.01 31.58 15.77
CA CYS A 30 -25.76 31.74 15.03
C CYS A 30 -26.02 32.31 13.63
N GLY A 31 -26.87 31.66 12.84
CA GLY A 31 -27.36 32.15 11.54
C GLY A 31 -26.31 32.47 10.47
N VAL A 32 -25.03 32.20 10.72
CA VAL A 32 -23.93 32.53 9.82
C VAL A 32 -24.03 31.76 8.51
N SER A 33 -23.82 32.46 7.40
CA SER A 33 -23.78 31.90 6.05
C SER A 33 -22.73 32.60 5.20
N GLY A 34 -22.43 32.03 4.03
CA GLY A 34 -21.52 32.64 3.06
C GLY A 34 -21.17 31.70 1.91
N GLY A 35 -20.22 32.14 1.07
CA GLY A 35 -19.63 31.31 0.02
C GLY A 35 -18.32 30.64 0.46
N LEU A 36 -17.76 29.79 -0.40
CA LEU A 36 -16.52 29.06 -0.12
C LEU A 36 -15.36 29.98 0.26
N VAL A 37 -15.23 31.13 -0.40
CA VAL A 37 -14.20 32.12 -0.09
C VAL A 37 -14.35 32.64 1.34
N ASP A 38 -15.58 32.99 1.76
CA ASP A 38 -15.86 33.45 3.13
C ASP A 38 -15.55 32.37 4.17
N LEU A 39 -15.80 31.10 3.84
CA LEU A 39 -15.50 29.98 4.72
C LEU A 39 -14.01 29.88 4.99
N VAL A 40 -13.21 29.89 3.92
CA VAL A 40 -11.75 29.78 3.98
C VAL A 40 -11.15 30.97 4.72
N LYS A 41 -11.65 32.18 4.45
CA LYS A 41 -11.24 33.39 5.18
C LYS A 41 -11.46 33.26 6.68
N LYS A 42 -12.67 32.87 7.09
CA LYS A 42 -13.04 32.81 8.51
C LYS A 42 -12.35 31.67 9.26
N ILE A 43 -12.25 30.47 8.66
CA ILE A 43 -11.65 29.31 9.32
C ILE A 43 -10.12 29.42 9.38
N LEU A 44 -9.48 29.84 8.29
CA LEU A 44 -8.01 29.88 8.20
C LEU A 44 -7.42 31.26 8.49
N ASN A 45 -8.25 32.22 8.92
CA ASN A 45 -7.89 33.61 9.19
C ASN A 45 -7.10 34.25 8.03
N LYS A 46 -7.65 34.16 6.82
CA LYS A 46 -7.04 34.66 5.57
C LYS A 46 -7.76 35.90 5.04
N ASN A 47 -7.02 36.76 4.35
CA ASN A 47 -7.62 37.82 3.52
C ASN A 47 -8.13 37.26 2.18
N ASP A 48 -8.84 38.08 1.39
CA ASP A 48 -9.44 37.65 0.13
C ASP A 48 -8.44 37.03 -0.85
N PHE A 49 -7.30 37.68 -1.07
CA PHE A 49 -6.26 37.18 -1.97
C PHE A 49 -5.66 35.86 -1.49
N GLN A 50 -5.40 35.75 -0.18
CA GLN A 50 -4.87 34.53 0.42
C GLN A 50 -5.87 33.37 0.35
N ALA A 51 -7.17 33.65 0.52
CA ALA A 51 -8.23 32.65 0.44
C ALA A 51 -8.42 32.16 -1.00
N LEU A 52 -8.47 33.07 -1.98
CA LEU A 52 -8.54 32.72 -3.40
C LEU A 52 -7.32 31.89 -3.84
N ARG A 53 -6.11 32.31 -3.45
CA ARG A 53 -4.89 31.55 -3.75
C ARG A 53 -4.90 30.16 -3.12
N PHE A 54 -5.41 30.03 -1.90
CA PHE A 54 -5.54 28.74 -1.23
C PHE A 54 -6.51 27.82 -1.98
N ILE A 55 -7.69 28.32 -2.35
CA ILE A 55 -8.69 27.56 -3.12
C ILE A 55 -8.10 27.11 -4.47
N ALA A 56 -7.47 28.02 -5.21
CA ALA A 56 -6.83 27.71 -6.49
C ALA A 56 -5.73 26.64 -6.35
N SER A 57 -4.90 26.72 -5.30
CA SER A 57 -3.86 25.73 -5.06
C SER A 57 -4.41 24.32 -4.81
N LYS A 58 -5.61 24.21 -4.23
CA LYS A 58 -6.29 22.92 -4.00
C LYS A 58 -6.92 22.35 -5.26
N GLN A 59 -7.32 23.21 -6.20
CA GLN A 59 -7.82 22.75 -7.50
C GLN A 59 -6.70 22.09 -8.32
N VAL A 60 -5.51 22.70 -8.38
CA VAL A 60 -4.35 22.14 -9.10
C VAL A 60 -3.97 20.77 -8.53
N THR A 61 -3.88 20.63 -7.21
CA THR A 61 -3.61 19.33 -6.57
C THR A 61 -4.69 18.30 -6.88
N SER A 62 -5.97 18.71 -7.01
CA SER A 62 -7.05 17.78 -7.36
C SER A 62 -6.96 17.29 -8.79
N GLU A 63 -6.50 18.13 -9.72
CA GLU A 63 -6.29 17.76 -11.12
C GLU A 63 -5.10 16.81 -11.26
N GLU A 64 -3.99 17.10 -10.57
CA GLU A 64 -2.80 16.21 -10.51
C GLU A 64 -3.14 14.84 -9.92
N VAL A 65 -3.88 14.80 -8.80
CA VAL A 65 -4.32 13.52 -8.19
C VAL A 65 -5.24 12.74 -9.13
N PHE A 66 -6.14 13.41 -9.84
CA PHE A 66 -7.02 12.75 -10.80
C PHE A 66 -6.24 12.18 -11.99
N GLU A 67 -5.23 12.88 -12.49
CA GLU A 67 -4.36 12.38 -13.56
C GLU A 67 -3.53 11.17 -13.10
N GLU A 68 -3.01 11.19 -11.87
CA GLU A 68 -2.31 10.06 -11.27
C GLU A 68 -3.23 8.85 -11.07
N GLU A 69 -4.42 9.03 -10.51
CA GLU A 69 -5.41 7.96 -10.33
C GLU A 69 -5.87 7.38 -11.67
N LEU A 70 -6.10 8.23 -12.68
CA LEU A 70 -6.45 7.78 -14.02
C LEU A 70 -5.31 7.00 -14.66
N LYS A 71 -4.05 7.42 -14.46
CA LYS A 71 -2.88 6.69 -14.95
C LYS A 71 -2.75 5.34 -14.27
N ASP A 72 -2.95 5.25 -12.96
CA ASP A 72 -2.93 4.00 -12.21
C ASP A 72 -4.05 3.03 -12.63
N LEU A 73 -5.22 3.56 -13.01
CA LEU A 73 -6.34 2.77 -13.54
C LEU A 73 -6.11 2.28 -14.98
N LEU A 74 -5.33 3.02 -15.77
CA LEU A 74 -5.03 2.71 -17.16
C LEU A 74 -3.73 1.91 -17.33
N GLU A 75 -2.87 1.84 -16.31
CA GLU A 75 -1.71 0.95 -16.29
C GLU A 75 -2.19 -0.49 -16.09
N ASP A 76 -2.07 -1.31 -17.14
CA ASP A 76 -2.12 -2.77 -17.04
C ASP A 76 -0.91 -3.26 -16.24
N LYS A 77 -0.98 -3.15 -14.91
CA LYS A 77 0.00 -3.78 -14.02
C LYS A 77 -0.12 -5.29 -14.18
N PRO A 78 0.96 -6.01 -14.52
CA PRO A 78 0.89 -7.46 -14.65
C PRO A 78 0.46 -8.06 -13.31
N GLU A 79 -0.45 -9.03 -13.36
CA GLU A 79 -0.98 -9.71 -12.16
C GLU A 79 0.15 -10.33 -11.32
N PHE A 80 1.24 -10.72 -11.98
CA PHE A 80 2.42 -11.30 -11.37
C PHE A 80 3.68 -10.59 -11.84
N VAL A 81 4.57 -10.24 -10.89
CA VAL A 81 5.90 -9.72 -11.18
C VAL A 81 6.90 -10.86 -11.07
N GLU A 82 7.73 -11.02 -12.09
CA GLU A 82 8.77 -12.05 -12.13
C GLU A 82 9.81 -11.84 -11.01
N PHE A 83 10.07 -12.91 -10.26
CA PHE A 83 11.12 -12.94 -9.26
C PHE A 83 12.48 -13.21 -9.90
N SER A 84 13.54 -12.65 -9.31
CA SER A 84 14.91 -12.78 -9.82
C SER A 84 15.34 -14.24 -9.99
N GLN A 85 15.43 -14.70 -11.24
CA GLN A 85 15.90 -16.06 -11.58
C GLN A 85 17.33 -16.30 -11.07
N ALA A 86 18.20 -15.29 -11.17
CA ALA A 86 19.57 -15.37 -10.66
C ALA A 86 19.63 -15.66 -9.16
N THR A 87 18.67 -15.13 -8.38
CA THR A 87 18.56 -15.42 -6.95
C THR A 87 18.12 -16.86 -6.71
N LEU A 88 17.15 -17.36 -7.46
CA LEU A 88 16.70 -18.75 -7.36
C LEU A 88 17.82 -19.74 -7.70
N ASP A 89 18.56 -19.49 -8.77
CA ASP A 89 19.69 -20.33 -9.19
C ASP A 89 20.80 -20.31 -8.13
N SER A 90 21.07 -19.15 -7.53
CA SER A 90 22.03 -19.03 -6.43
C SER A 90 21.63 -19.88 -5.22
N LEU A 91 20.36 -19.80 -4.80
CA LEU A 91 19.84 -20.57 -3.68
C LEU A 91 19.84 -22.08 -3.95
N TYR A 92 19.45 -22.50 -5.16
CA TYR A 92 19.50 -23.89 -5.60
C TYR A 92 20.93 -24.45 -5.53
N ASN A 93 21.91 -23.70 -6.05
CA ASN A 93 23.32 -24.06 -5.93
C ASN A 93 23.79 -24.09 -4.48
N GLY A 94 23.27 -23.21 -3.62
CA GLY A 94 23.51 -23.21 -2.18
C GLY A 94 23.05 -24.50 -1.50
N LEU A 95 21.90 -25.05 -1.90
CA LEU A 95 21.43 -26.34 -1.39
C LEU A 95 22.37 -27.48 -1.85
N GLY A 96 22.81 -27.46 -3.11
CA GLY A 96 23.75 -28.44 -3.65
C GLY A 96 25.10 -28.49 -2.92
N ARG A 97 25.50 -27.39 -2.27
CA ARG A 97 26.77 -27.28 -1.53
C ARG A 97 26.63 -27.56 -0.03
N SER A 98 25.41 -27.68 0.50
CA SER A 98 25.16 -27.84 1.93
C SER A 98 24.54 -29.20 2.21
N GLU A 99 25.37 -30.16 2.62
CA GLU A 99 24.91 -31.48 3.07
C GLU A 99 23.90 -31.34 4.24
N HIS A 100 24.14 -30.40 5.15
CA HIS A 100 23.25 -30.16 6.28
C HIS A 100 21.83 -29.76 5.85
N ALA A 101 21.72 -28.88 4.84
CA ALA A 101 20.43 -28.47 4.30
C ALA A 101 19.74 -29.59 3.49
N GLN A 102 20.52 -30.41 2.76
CA GLN A 102 19.99 -31.60 2.08
C GLN A 102 19.43 -32.60 3.08
N SER A 103 20.20 -32.94 4.13
CA SER A 103 19.74 -33.82 5.21
C SER A 103 18.50 -33.29 5.92
N TYR A 104 18.33 -31.96 6.04
CA TYR A 104 17.10 -31.38 6.58
C TYR A 104 15.87 -31.79 5.75
N PHE A 105 15.96 -31.70 4.42
CA PHE A 105 14.87 -32.09 3.53
C PHE A 105 14.66 -33.61 3.49
N GLU A 106 15.72 -34.41 3.47
CA GLU A 106 15.63 -35.87 3.49
C GLU A 106 14.94 -36.37 4.77
N ASN A 107 15.30 -35.80 5.93
CA ASN A 107 14.64 -36.10 7.21
C ASN A 107 13.15 -35.70 7.23
N ARG A 108 12.71 -34.87 6.29
CA ARG A 108 11.30 -34.50 6.07
C ARG A 108 10.62 -35.35 4.99
N GLY A 109 11.29 -36.38 4.49
CA GLY A 109 10.77 -37.26 3.44
C GLY A 109 10.79 -36.64 2.05
N ILE A 110 11.57 -35.57 1.84
CA ILE A 110 11.73 -34.95 0.52
C ILE A 110 12.98 -35.54 -0.12
N SER A 111 12.78 -36.28 -1.21
CA SER A 111 13.87 -36.94 -1.94
C SER A 111 14.73 -35.94 -2.71
N LEU A 112 15.98 -36.31 -3.00
CA LEU A 112 16.88 -35.51 -3.84
C LEU A 112 16.23 -35.18 -5.20
N ASP A 113 15.53 -36.13 -5.81
CA ASP A 113 14.79 -35.91 -7.07
C ASP A 113 13.72 -34.83 -6.92
N SER A 114 12.98 -34.84 -5.80
CA SER A 114 12.00 -33.79 -5.50
C SER A 114 12.68 -32.43 -5.28
N MET A 115 13.83 -32.40 -4.59
CA MET A 115 14.59 -31.15 -4.41
C MET A 115 15.01 -30.56 -5.77
N HIS A 116 15.46 -31.41 -6.70
CA HIS A 116 15.83 -31.01 -8.05
C HIS A 116 14.64 -30.60 -8.90
N HIS A 117 13.54 -31.36 -8.85
CA HIS A 117 12.32 -31.09 -9.61
C HIS A 117 11.71 -29.74 -9.23
N PHE A 118 11.59 -29.45 -7.93
CA PHE A 118 11.03 -28.20 -7.43
C PHE A 118 12.04 -27.07 -7.26
N LYS A 119 13.30 -27.28 -7.68
CA LYS A 119 14.40 -26.31 -7.55
C LYS A 119 14.51 -25.73 -6.14
N LEU A 120 14.46 -26.60 -5.13
CA LEU A 120 14.61 -26.19 -3.73
C LEU A 120 16.00 -25.59 -3.52
N GLY A 121 16.07 -24.63 -2.61
CA GLY A 121 17.30 -23.89 -2.35
C GLY A 121 17.65 -23.80 -0.87
N TYR A 122 18.81 -23.21 -0.60
CA TYR A 122 19.29 -22.93 0.74
C TYR A 122 20.01 -21.59 0.78
N SER A 123 19.65 -20.77 1.77
CA SER A 123 20.33 -19.52 2.09
C SER A 123 21.22 -19.73 3.31
N GLU A 124 22.52 -19.79 3.09
CA GLU A 124 23.51 -19.90 4.17
C GLU A 124 23.50 -18.68 5.09
N ASN A 125 23.36 -17.48 4.51
CA ASN A 125 23.28 -16.22 5.25
C ASN A 125 22.13 -16.17 6.26
N LEU A 126 21.01 -16.84 5.95
CA LEU A 126 19.81 -16.83 6.80
C LEU A 126 19.63 -18.15 7.57
N GLY A 127 20.40 -19.20 7.25
CA GLY A 127 20.17 -20.55 7.76
C GLY A 127 18.79 -21.09 7.40
N MET A 128 18.30 -20.79 6.19
CA MET A 128 16.95 -21.14 5.76
C MET A 128 16.96 -21.97 4.49
N VAL A 129 16.19 -23.06 4.49
CA VAL A 129 15.82 -23.73 3.24
C VAL A 129 14.73 -22.92 2.53
N THR A 130 14.74 -22.91 1.21
CA THR A 130 13.87 -22.05 0.40
C THR A 130 13.09 -22.87 -0.63
N VAL A 131 11.81 -22.54 -0.79
CA VAL A 131 10.91 -23.14 -1.78
C VAL A 131 10.44 -22.03 -2.74
N PRO A 132 10.74 -22.10 -4.05
CA PRO A 132 10.22 -21.14 -5.02
C PRO A 132 8.70 -21.20 -5.12
N VAL A 133 8.05 -20.04 -5.24
CA VAL A 133 6.60 -19.91 -5.47
C VAL A 133 6.39 -19.49 -6.91
N HIS A 134 5.50 -20.18 -7.60
CA HIS A 134 5.18 -19.92 -9.00
C HIS A 134 3.73 -19.48 -9.16
N SER A 135 3.47 -18.66 -10.18
CA SER A 135 2.11 -18.38 -10.67
C SER A 135 1.48 -19.65 -11.27
N PRO A 136 0.16 -19.65 -11.54
CA PRO A 136 -0.50 -20.76 -12.23
C PRO A 136 0.14 -21.15 -13.58
N ASP A 137 0.77 -20.17 -14.25
CA ASP A 137 1.45 -20.35 -15.53
C ASP A 137 2.93 -20.78 -15.39
N GLY A 138 3.41 -20.96 -14.15
CA GLY A 138 4.77 -21.39 -13.87
C GLY A 138 5.81 -20.27 -13.79
N LEU A 139 5.40 -19.00 -13.81
CA LEU A 139 6.33 -17.87 -13.60
C LEU A 139 6.77 -17.84 -12.14
N PRO A 140 8.07 -17.80 -11.81
CA PRO A 140 8.50 -17.62 -10.43
C PRO A 140 8.11 -16.21 -9.94
N VAL A 141 7.32 -16.13 -8.87
CA VAL A 141 6.82 -14.87 -8.31
C VAL A 141 7.37 -14.59 -6.91
N GLY A 142 8.09 -15.54 -6.34
CA GLY A 142 8.71 -15.38 -5.03
C GLY A 142 9.32 -16.65 -4.48
N LEU A 143 9.59 -16.63 -3.17
CA LEU A 143 10.07 -17.76 -2.41
C LEU A 143 9.54 -17.73 -0.98
N VAL A 144 9.47 -18.91 -0.38
CA VAL A 144 9.23 -19.10 1.05
C VAL A 144 10.49 -19.70 1.67
N GLY A 145 11.09 -18.96 2.60
CA GLY A 145 12.17 -19.42 3.45
C GLY A 145 11.65 -20.07 4.72
N ARG A 146 12.25 -21.19 5.11
CA ARG A 146 12.00 -21.90 6.36
C ARG A 146 13.31 -22.10 7.11
N SER A 147 13.38 -21.61 8.34
CA SER A 147 14.51 -21.90 9.23
C SER A 147 14.63 -23.40 9.53
N ILE A 148 15.87 -23.87 9.50
CA ILE A 148 16.23 -25.26 9.82
C ILE A 148 16.34 -25.49 11.34
N THR A 149 16.57 -24.43 12.13
CA THR A 149 16.73 -24.50 13.58
C THR A 149 15.41 -24.29 14.32
N GLU A 150 14.64 -23.28 13.90
CA GLU A 150 13.39 -22.89 14.54
C GLU A 150 12.19 -22.96 13.60
N LYS A 151 10.97 -23.00 14.16
CA LYS A 151 9.74 -22.99 13.37
C LYS A 151 9.39 -21.57 12.89
N LYS A 152 10.25 -20.99 12.06
CA LYS A 152 10.11 -19.64 11.51
C LYS A 152 10.09 -19.63 9.99
N PHE A 153 9.23 -18.81 9.42
CA PHE A 153 9.08 -18.64 7.99
C PHE A 153 9.34 -17.19 7.57
N LYS A 154 9.76 -16.99 6.33
CA LYS A 154 9.92 -15.67 5.71
C LYS A 154 9.50 -15.75 4.24
N ASN A 155 8.66 -14.82 3.80
CA ASN A 155 8.24 -14.72 2.40
C ASN A 155 8.99 -13.57 1.72
N SER A 156 9.17 -13.65 0.40
CA SER A 156 9.74 -12.57 -0.41
C SER A 156 8.77 -11.43 -0.71
N THR A 157 7.47 -11.68 -0.54
CA THR A 157 6.36 -10.76 -0.80
C THR A 157 5.70 -10.35 0.51
#